data_AF-B5XF32-F1
#
_entry.id   AF-B5XF32-F1
#
_cell.length_a   1.000
_cell.length_b   1.000
_cell.length_c   1.000
_cell.angle_alpha   90.00
_cell.angle_beta   90.00
_cell.angle_gamma   90.00
#
_symmetry.space_group_name_H-M   'P 1'
#
loop_
_entity.id
_entity.type
_entity.pdbx_description
1 polymer ?
#
loop_
_entity_poly.entity_id
_entity_poly.type
_entity_poly.pdbx_seq_one_letter_code
_entity_poly.pdbx_strand_id
1 'polypeptide(L)'
;MAKNGASCEQPQKRGTKDKQNGHFADSAVSERRQKDREERLALVLWRRPIVTLHYFLLETFITLKKWTLKLWQRRGTVFLILVLCSLFSLAYSTEGAHQKYVQYLEKRFLWCAYWVGLGILSSVGLGTGLHTFLLYLGPHIASVTLAAYECGSTDFPEPPYPDQIICPEGGVEGNISLWSIVSKVRLEACMWGAGTAIGELPPYFMARAARLSGADPDDEDYEEFEEMLEQAQTAQDFVTRAKLGVQNMVQKVGFFGILACASIPNPLFDLAGITCGHFLVPFWTFFGATLIGKAIVKMHIQKLFVIITFSKHSS
;
A
#
# COMPACT_ATOMS: atom_id res chain seq x y z
N MET A 1 91.94 0.68 19.09
CA MET A 1 90.47 0.55 19.12
C MET A 1 90.10 -0.90 18.88
N ALA A 2 89.03 -1.36 19.53
CA ALA A 2 88.36 -2.67 19.48
C ALA A 2 89.00 -3.84 20.27
N LYS A 3 88.23 -4.32 21.26
CA LYS A 3 88.34 -5.58 21.98
C LYS A 3 87.02 -6.35 21.78
N ASN A 4 87.16 -7.61 21.37
CA ASN A 4 86.43 -8.85 21.70
C ASN A 4 84.94 -8.85 22.13
N GLY A 5 84.25 -9.89 21.65
CA GLY A 5 83.56 -10.83 22.55
C GLY A 5 82.13 -11.22 22.16
N ALA A 6 81.93 -12.49 21.80
CA ALA A 6 80.64 -13.11 21.57
C ALA A 6 80.00 -13.61 22.89
N SER A 7 78.67 -13.51 23.03
CA SER A 7 77.86 -14.44 23.83
C SER A 7 76.35 -14.36 23.47
N CYS A 8 75.66 -15.43 23.90
CA CYS A 8 74.36 -15.98 23.55
C CYS A 8 73.16 -15.35 24.27
N GLU A 9 71.99 -15.16 23.61
CA GLU A 9 70.66 -15.10 24.26
C GLU A 9 69.52 -15.57 23.30
N GLN A 10 68.65 -16.46 23.80
CA GLN A 10 67.26 -16.73 23.36
C GLN A 10 66.32 -16.25 24.49
N PRO A 11 64.97 -16.24 24.39
CA PRO A 11 64.06 -15.98 23.26
C PRO A 11 62.95 -14.94 23.65
N GLN A 12 62.45 -14.12 22.72
CA GLN A 12 61.27 -13.26 23.00
C GLN A 12 60.02 -13.81 22.29
N LYS A 13 59.25 -14.65 23.00
CA LYS A 13 57.86 -15.01 22.63
C LYS A 13 57.01 -13.74 22.66
N ARG A 14 56.70 -13.19 21.49
CA ARG A 14 55.66 -12.16 21.32
C ARG A 14 54.31 -12.84 21.55
N GLY A 15 53.66 -12.51 22.66
CA GLY A 15 52.38 -13.07 23.06
C GLY A 15 51.31 -12.84 22.00
N THR A 16 50.78 -13.93 21.46
CA THR A 16 49.52 -13.98 20.71
C THR A 16 48.39 -14.01 21.74
N LYS A 17 48.08 -12.85 22.33
CA LYS A 17 46.89 -12.67 23.18
C LYS A 17 46.26 -11.36 22.77
N ASP A 18 45.42 -11.40 21.74
CA ASP A 18 44.42 -10.35 21.47
C ASP A 18 43.37 -10.75 20.41
N LYS A 19 43.51 -11.90 19.72
CA LYS A 19 42.49 -12.36 18.75
C LYS A 19 41.36 -13.21 19.35
N GLN A 20 41.46 -13.67 20.59
CA GLN A 20 40.45 -14.56 21.19
C GLN A 20 39.34 -13.80 21.93
N ASN A 21 39.62 -12.59 22.44
CA ASN A 21 38.65 -11.82 23.22
C ASN A 21 37.52 -11.22 22.37
N GLY A 22 37.74 -10.98 21.07
CA GLY A 22 36.68 -10.50 20.16
C GLY A 22 35.61 -11.55 19.91
N HIS A 23 36.01 -12.81 19.69
CA HIS A 23 35.08 -13.89 19.33
C HIS A 23 34.16 -14.33 20.49
N PHE A 24 34.64 -14.25 21.74
CA PHE A 24 33.83 -14.52 22.93
C PHE A 24 32.90 -13.36 23.29
N ALA A 25 33.31 -12.12 23.03
CA ALA A 25 32.45 -10.95 23.20
C ALA A 25 31.31 -10.95 22.17
N ASP A 26 31.62 -11.28 20.92
CA ASP A 26 30.62 -11.39 19.85
C ASP A 26 29.62 -12.54 20.10
N SER A 27 30.09 -13.71 20.57
CA SER A 27 29.20 -14.83 20.90
C SER A 27 28.30 -14.56 22.10
N ALA A 28 28.81 -13.88 23.13
CA ALA A 28 28.03 -13.52 24.32
C ALA A 28 27.02 -12.38 24.05
N VAL A 29 27.25 -11.59 22.99
CA VAL A 29 26.31 -10.59 22.49
C VAL A 29 25.23 -11.25 21.62
N SER A 30 25.60 -12.21 20.76
CA SER A 30 24.63 -12.95 19.93
C SER A 30 23.68 -13.79 20.77
N GLU A 31 24.17 -14.50 21.79
CA GLU A 31 23.31 -15.27 22.71
C GLU A 31 22.30 -14.38 23.47
N ARG A 32 22.74 -13.18 23.88
CA ARG A 32 21.84 -12.21 24.51
C ARG A 32 20.77 -11.70 23.56
N ARG A 33 21.15 -11.37 22.31
CA ARG A 33 20.19 -10.95 21.27
C ARG A 33 19.17 -12.04 20.98
N GLN A 34 19.61 -13.30 20.90
CA GLN A 34 18.73 -14.42 20.62
C GLN A 34 17.73 -14.66 21.75
N LYS A 35 18.18 -14.57 23.01
CA LYS A 35 17.28 -14.63 24.17
C LYS A 35 16.28 -13.47 24.20
N ASP A 36 16.73 -12.25 23.91
CA ASP A 36 15.84 -11.09 23.81
C ASP A 36 14.80 -11.28 22.68
N ARG A 37 15.16 -11.94 21.57
CA ARG A 37 14.22 -12.30 20.49
C ARG A 37 13.19 -13.31 20.96
N GLU A 38 13.62 -14.40 21.59
CA GLU A 38 12.70 -15.42 22.12
C GLU A 38 11.73 -14.82 23.15
N GLU A 39 12.19 -13.87 23.97
CA GLU A 39 11.35 -13.14 24.90
C GLU A 39 10.34 -12.24 24.18
N ARG A 40 10.72 -11.55 23.09
CA ARG A 40 9.82 -10.73 22.25
C ARG A 40 8.77 -11.57 21.53
N LEU A 41 9.17 -12.67 20.89
CA LEU A 41 8.27 -13.62 20.24
C LEU A 41 7.28 -14.25 21.25
N ALA A 42 7.66 -14.35 22.52
CA ALA A 42 6.78 -14.83 23.58
C ALA A 42 5.74 -13.80 24.06
N LEU A 43 5.89 -12.51 23.71
CA LEU A 43 5.00 -11.40 24.10
C LEU A 43 3.74 -11.32 23.22
N VAL A 44 3.03 -12.43 23.04
CA VAL A 44 1.74 -12.45 22.35
C VAL A 44 0.62 -12.10 23.33
N LEU A 45 -0.35 -11.30 22.87
CA LEU A 45 -1.53 -10.91 23.66
C LEU A 45 -2.24 -12.13 24.30
N TRP A 46 -2.28 -13.24 23.57
CA TRP A 46 -2.90 -14.50 23.98
C TRP A 46 -2.05 -15.34 24.94
N ARG A 47 -0.74 -15.09 25.03
CA ARG A 47 0.19 -15.86 25.87
C ARG A 47 0.54 -15.14 27.16
N ARG A 48 0.72 -13.81 27.11
CA ARG A 48 1.10 -12.97 28.26
C ARG A 48 0.35 -11.62 28.25
N PRO A 49 -0.99 -11.60 28.40
CA PRO A 49 -1.83 -10.42 28.17
C PRO A 49 -1.43 -9.20 28.99
N ILE A 50 -1.15 -9.37 30.29
CA ILE A 50 -0.83 -8.27 31.20
C ILE A 50 0.53 -7.63 30.86
N VAL A 51 1.52 -8.47 30.55
CA VAL A 51 2.89 -8.01 30.26
C VAL A 51 2.93 -7.32 28.90
N THR A 52 2.31 -7.92 27.88
CA THR A 52 2.19 -7.32 26.55
C THR A 52 1.44 -5.98 26.61
N LEU A 53 0.33 -5.90 27.35
CA LEU A 53 -0.42 -4.65 27.52
C LEU A 53 0.42 -3.57 28.24
N HIS A 54 1.17 -3.94 29.28
CA HIS A 54 2.02 -3.00 30.01
C HIS A 54 3.11 -2.40 29.11
N TYR A 55 3.83 -3.24 28.36
CA TYR A 55 4.85 -2.77 27.42
C TYR A 55 4.24 -1.93 26.29
N PHE A 56 3.08 -2.34 25.76
CA PHE A 56 2.36 -1.57 24.75
C PHE A 56 1.99 -0.16 25.25
N LEU A 57 1.44 -0.05 26.47
CA LEU A 57 1.09 1.24 27.06
C LEU A 57 2.32 2.12 27.31
N LEU A 58 3.42 1.52 27.78
CA LEU A 58 4.67 2.23 28.03
C LEU A 58 5.26 2.78 26.71
N GLU A 59 5.35 1.95 25.68
CA GLU A 59 5.87 2.35 24.37
C GLU A 59 4.98 3.42 23.73
N THR A 60 3.65 3.26 23.86
CA THR A 60 2.68 4.28 23.43
C THR A 60 2.93 5.61 24.12
N PHE A 61 3.18 5.62 25.43
CA PHE A 61 3.45 6.83 26.19
C PHE A 61 4.79 7.48 25.81
N ILE A 62 5.86 6.68 25.65
CA ILE A 62 7.18 7.16 25.21
C ILE A 62 7.08 7.78 23.83
N THR A 63 6.42 7.08 22.90
CA THR A 63 6.19 7.55 21.54
C THR A 63 5.35 8.82 21.54
N LEU A 64 4.27 8.88 22.32
CA LEU A 64 3.43 10.08 22.47
C LEU A 64 4.23 11.27 23.02
N LYS A 65 5.08 11.05 24.03
CA LYS A 65 5.97 12.08 24.57
C LYS A 65 6.96 12.58 23.51
N LYS A 66 7.53 11.69 22.71
CA LYS A 66 8.45 12.05 21.61
C LYS A 66 7.75 12.88 20.54
N TRP A 67 6.53 12.50 20.14
CA TRP A 67 5.73 13.24 19.18
C TRP A 67 5.29 14.60 19.72
N THR A 68 4.82 14.67 20.96
CA THR A 68 4.41 15.94 21.59
C THR A 68 5.58 16.91 21.72
N LEU A 69 6.79 16.45 22.09
CA LEU A 69 8.00 17.28 22.10
C LEU A 69 8.37 17.79 20.71
N LYS A 70 8.32 16.94 19.68
CA LYS A 70 8.54 17.35 18.28
C LYS A 70 7.50 18.38 17.82
N LEU A 71 6.24 18.17 18.19
CA LEU A 71 5.14 19.08 17.88
C LEU A 71 5.35 20.43 18.57
N TRP A 72 5.77 20.41 19.84
CA TRP A 72 6.08 21.60 20.63
C TRP A 72 7.26 22.39 20.08
N GLN A 73 8.32 21.71 19.62
CA GLN A 73 9.44 22.35 18.92
C GLN A 73 8.97 23.10 17.65
N ARG A 74 7.89 22.63 17.01
CA ARG A 74 7.27 23.25 15.83
C ARG A 74 6.00 24.04 16.16
N ARG A 75 5.90 24.59 17.38
CA ARG A 75 4.72 25.32 17.87
C ARG A 75 4.17 26.39 16.92
N GLY A 76 5.05 27.08 16.16
CA GLY A 76 4.62 28.10 15.19
C GLY A 76 3.85 27.50 14.01
N THR A 77 4.33 26.39 13.43
CA THR A 77 3.65 25.68 12.34
C THR A 77 2.34 25.07 12.84
N VAL A 78 2.33 24.51 14.04
CA VAL A 78 1.12 23.95 14.66
C VAL A 78 0.08 25.04 14.88
N PHE A 79 0.49 26.18 15.42
CA PHE A 79 -0.39 27.33 15.62
C PHE A 79 -0.95 27.85 14.30
N LEU A 80 -0.11 27.98 13.26
CA LEU A 80 -0.56 28.37 11.92
C LEU A 80 -1.62 27.40 11.38
N ILE A 81 -1.38 26.09 11.47
CA ILE A 81 -2.33 25.06 11.03
C ILE A 81 -3.63 25.17 11.84
N LEU A 82 -3.55 25.33 13.17
CA LEU A 82 -4.73 25.48 14.03
C LEU A 82 -5.54 26.72 13.67
N VAL A 83 -4.89 27.86 13.40
CA VAL A 83 -5.56 29.08 12.95
C VAL A 83 -6.24 28.86 11.60
N LEU A 84 -5.55 28.24 10.63
CA LEU A 84 -6.14 27.91 9.33
C LEU A 84 -7.33 26.96 9.45
N CYS A 85 -7.23 25.91 10.28
CA CYS A 85 -8.33 25.00 10.56
C CYS A 85 -9.50 25.73 11.23
N SER A 86 -9.23 26.60 12.20
CA SER A 86 -10.28 27.40 12.85
C SER A 86 -10.99 28.32 11.86
N LEU A 87 -10.24 29.00 10.99
CA LEU A 87 -10.80 29.86 9.95
C LEU A 87 -11.64 29.05 8.95
N PHE A 88 -11.17 27.86 8.57
CA PHE A 88 -11.92 26.95 7.71
C PHE A 88 -13.21 26.44 8.39
N SER A 89 -13.15 26.05 9.66
CA SER A 89 -14.34 25.62 10.43
C SER A 89 -15.35 26.75 10.62
N LEU A 90 -14.88 27.98 10.84
CA LEU A 90 -15.74 29.17 10.88
C LEU A 90 -16.41 29.39 9.51
N ALA A 91 -15.65 29.30 8.41
CA ALA A 91 -16.20 29.42 7.06
C ALA A 91 -17.18 28.28 6.70
N TYR A 92 -16.99 27.08 7.25
CA TYR A 92 -17.92 25.95 7.10
C TYR A 92 -19.21 26.15 7.91
N SER A 93 -19.12 26.80 9.07
CA SER A 93 -20.26 27.00 9.98
C SER A 93 -21.10 28.22 9.62
N THR A 94 -20.57 29.15 8.81
CA THR A 94 -21.34 30.31 8.37
C THR A 94 -22.35 29.92 7.29
N GLU A 95 -23.62 30.18 7.54
CA GLU A 95 -24.66 30.00 6.54
C GLU A 95 -24.49 31.04 5.40
N GLY A 96 -24.42 30.56 4.16
CA GLY A 96 -24.24 31.44 3.00
C GLY A 96 -24.36 30.72 1.67
N ALA A 97 -24.21 31.47 0.56
CA ALA A 97 -24.29 30.92 -0.79
C ALA A 97 -23.21 29.86 -1.06
N HIS A 98 -22.07 29.93 -0.34
CA HIS A 98 -20.99 28.94 -0.39
C HIS A 98 -21.41 27.58 0.16
N GLN A 99 -22.44 27.50 1.01
CA GLN A 99 -22.89 26.24 1.62
C GLN A 99 -23.35 25.20 0.59
N LYS A 100 -23.89 25.65 -0.56
CA LYS A 100 -24.25 24.77 -1.68
C LYS A 100 -23.01 24.06 -2.27
N TYR A 101 -21.92 24.80 -2.42
CA TYR A 101 -20.65 24.25 -2.91
C TYR A 101 -19.99 23.35 -1.87
N VAL A 102 -20.03 23.74 -0.59
CA VAL A 102 -19.50 22.94 0.51
C VAL A 102 -20.21 21.59 0.59
N GLN A 103 -21.54 21.56 0.57
CA GLN A 103 -22.31 20.31 0.59
C GLN A 103 -22.06 19.45 -0.66
N TYR A 104 -21.94 20.07 -1.84
CA TYR A 104 -21.58 19.36 -3.07
C TYR A 104 -20.18 18.73 -2.97
N LEU A 105 -19.19 19.49 -2.51
CA LEU A 105 -17.82 19.01 -2.31
C LEU A 105 -17.75 17.92 -1.24
N GLU A 106 -18.46 18.07 -0.13
CA GLU A 106 -18.52 17.08 0.95
C GLU A 106 -19.09 15.76 0.44
N LYS A 107 -20.24 15.80 -0.24
CA LYS A 107 -20.85 14.60 -0.85
C LYS A 107 -19.91 13.95 -1.85
N ARG A 108 -19.30 14.73 -2.74
CA ARG A 108 -18.36 14.22 -3.75
C ARG A 108 -17.10 13.65 -3.11
N PHE A 109 -16.57 14.30 -2.09
CA PHE A 109 -15.37 13.86 -1.36
C PHE A 109 -15.63 12.56 -0.61
N LEU A 110 -16.73 12.45 0.14
CA LEU A 110 -17.12 11.23 0.85
C LEU A 110 -17.37 10.08 -0.14
N TRP A 111 -17.99 10.36 -1.28
CA TRP A 111 -18.20 9.39 -2.35
C TRP A 111 -16.86 8.89 -2.93
N CYS A 112 -15.94 9.79 -3.26
CA CYS A 112 -14.60 9.43 -3.72
C CYS A 112 -13.83 8.64 -2.65
N ALA A 113 -13.87 9.09 -1.40
CA ALA A 113 -13.19 8.45 -0.27
C ALA A 113 -13.72 7.04 -0.04
N TYR A 114 -15.03 6.82 -0.19
CA TYR A 114 -15.64 5.50 -0.12
C TYR A 114 -15.07 4.55 -1.19
N TRP A 115 -15.05 4.98 -2.46
CA TRP A 115 -14.52 4.16 -3.55
C TRP A 115 -13.00 3.92 -3.45
N VAL A 116 -12.24 4.93 -3.04
CA VAL A 116 -10.81 4.79 -2.74
C VAL A 116 -10.60 3.81 -1.59
N GLY A 117 -11.36 3.93 -0.50
CA GLY A 117 -11.27 3.06 0.66
C GLY A 117 -11.58 1.60 0.32
N LEU A 118 -12.66 1.34 -0.42
CA LEU A 118 -12.96 0.01 -0.94
C LEU A 118 -11.86 -0.54 -1.85
N GLY A 119 -11.27 0.33 -2.69
CA GLY A 119 -10.12 -0.02 -3.52
C GLY A 119 -8.90 -0.44 -2.69
N ILE A 120 -8.58 0.29 -1.63
CA ILE A 120 -7.48 -0.05 -0.70
C ILE A 120 -7.76 -1.41 -0.05
N LEU A 121 -8.96 -1.60 0.51
CA LEU A 121 -9.36 -2.84 1.17
C LEU A 121 -9.36 -4.04 0.20
N SER A 122 -9.62 -3.81 -1.10
CA SER A 122 -9.54 -4.87 -2.12
C SER A 122 -8.12 -5.35 -2.40
N SER A 123 -7.11 -4.58 -2.00
CA SER A 123 -5.69 -4.82 -2.33
C SER A 123 -4.82 -5.12 -1.11
N VAL A 124 -5.17 -4.63 0.08
CA VAL A 124 -4.43 -4.89 1.31
C VAL A 124 -4.81 -6.28 1.84
N GLY A 125 -3.98 -7.29 1.52
CA GLY A 125 -4.09 -8.65 2.06
C GLY A 125 -4.49 -9.70 1.02
N LEU A 126 -3.51 -10.20 0.26
CA LEU A 126 -3.37 -11.51 -0.43
C LEU A 126 -4.63 -12.30 -0.89
N GLY A 127 -5.78 -11.67 -1.12
CA GLY A 127 -7.08 -12.34 -1.12
C GLY A 127 -8.06 -11.83 -2.15
N THR A 128 -7.67 -11.90 -3.42
CA THR A 128 -8.54 -11.76 -4.62
C THR A 128 -9.28 -10.43 -4.76
N GLY A 129 -8.58 -9.33 -5.10
CA GLY A 129 -9.23 -8.07 -5.49
C GLY A 129 -10.25 -8.18 -6.64
N LEU A 130 -10.27 -9.30 -7.37
CA LEU A 130 -11.37 -9.68 -8.28
C LEU A 130 -12.69 -9.96 -7.53
N HIS A 131 -12.65 -10.65 -6.40
CA HIS A 131 -13.83 -10.96 -5.60
C HIS A 131 -14.46 -9.68 -5.03
N THR A 132 -13.64 -8.78 -4.47
CA THR A 132 -14.13 -7.48 -3.99
C THR A 132 -14.69 -6.62 -5.14
N PHE A 133 -14.06 -6.68 -6.32
CA PHE A 133 -14.62 -6.04 -7.52
C PHE A 133 -16.00 -6.60 -7.87
N LEU A 134 -16.17 -7.92 -7.89
CA LEU A 134 -17.44 -8.58 -8.19
C LEU A 134 -18.52 -8.33 -7.13
N LEU A 135 -18.16 -7.99 -5.90
CA LEU A 135 -19.13 -7.70 -4.83
C LEU A 135 -19.58 -6.24 -4.79
N TYR A 136 -18.73 -5.29 -5.17
CA TYR A 136 -19.03 -3.86 -5.02
C TYR A 136 -19.09 -3.13 -6.35
N LEU A 137 -17.95 -3.02 -7.05
CA LEU A 137 -17.85 -2.18 -8.25
C LEU A 137 -18.56 -2.80 -9.47
N GLY A 138 -18.48 -4.12 -9.64
CA GLY A 138 -19.15 -4.85 -10.71
C GLY A 138 -20.68 -4.67 -10.68
N PRO A 139 -21.36 -4.97 -9.57
CA PRO A 139 -22.80 -4.77 -9.42
C PRO A 139 -23.22 -3.29 -9.57
N HIS A 140 -22.39 -2.36 -9.09
CA HIS A 140 -22.62 -0.94 -9.31
C HIS A 140 -22.59 -0.57 -10.81
N ILE A 141 -21.57 -1.02 -11.55
CA ILE A 141 -21.51 -0.79 -13.01
C ILE A 141 -22.68 -1.46 -13.73
N ALA A 142 -23.04 -2.69 -13.32
CA ALA A 142 -24.15 -3.43 -13.89
C ALA A 142 -25.50 -2.70 -13.69
N SER A 143 -25.80 -2.25 -12.47
CA SER A 143 -27.04 -1.51 -12.17
C SER A 143 -27.14 -0.20 -12.94
N VAL A 144 -26.05 0.58 -13.04
CA VAL A 144 -26.00 1.80 -13.84
C VAL A 144 -26.17 1.51 -15.34
N THR A 145 -25.63 0.38 -15.83
CA THR A 145 -25.78 -0.05 -17.22
C THR A 145 -27.22 -0.44 -17.54
N LEU A 146 -27.84 -1.26 -16.68
CA LEU A 146 -29.24 -1.69 -16.84
C LEU A 146 -30.18 -0.48 -16.78
N ALA A 147 -30.02 0.38 -15.78
CA ALA A 147 -30.84 1.59 -15.65
C ALA A 147 -30.67 2.55 -16.83
N ALA A 148 -29.46 2.65 -17.40
CA ALA A 148 -29.29 3.39 -18.63
C ALA A 148 -30.19 2.80 -19.72
N TYR A 149 -30.04 1.52 -20.06
CA TYR A 149 -30.83 0.89 -21.12
C TYR A 149 -32.35 0.95 -20.88
N GLU A 150 -32.80 0.77 -19.64
CA GLU A 150 -34.22 0.88 -19.27
C GLU A 150 -34.75 2.31 -19.41
N CYS A 151 -33.97 3.32 -19.03
CA CYS A 151 -34.41 4.72 -19.05
C CYS A 151 -34.18 5.42 -20.40
N GLY A 152 -33.45 4.82 -21.34
CA GLY A 152 -33.05 5.51 -22.58
C GLY A 152 -32.12 6.72 -22.36
N SER A 153 -31.63 6.93 -21.13
CA SER A 153 -30.77 8.05 -20.75
C SER A 153 -29.82 7.69 -19.60
N THR A 154 -28.71 8.42 -19.48
CA THR A 154 -27.81 8.38 -18.30
C THR A 154 -28.16 9.46 -17.26
N ASP A 155 -29.21 10.24 -17.48
CA ASP A 155 -29.63 11.38 -16.65
C ASP A 155 -30.60 10.97 -15.53
N PHE A 156 -30.36 9.80 -14.95
CA PHE A 156 -30.98 9.38 -13.70
C PHE A 156 -30.20 9.92 -12.48
N PRO A 157 -30.80 9.91 -11.27
CA PRO A 157 -30.28 10.58 -10.08
C PRO A 157 -28.81 10.26 -9.79
N GLU A 158 -28.06 11.19 -9.21
CA GLU A 158 -26.69 10.93 -8.75
C GLU A 158 -26.68 10.10 -7.47
N PRO A 159 -25.63 9.28 -7.22
CA PRO A 159 -25.51 8.51 -6.00
C PRO A 159 -25.48 9.40 -4.73
N PRO A 160 -25.98 8.92 -3.58
CA PRO A 160 -26.41 7.55 -3.30
C PRO A 160 -27.75 7.22 -3.98
N TYR A 161 -27.76 6.11 -4.73
CA TYR A 161 -28.95 5.63 -5.41
C TYR A 161 -29.95 5.05 -4.39
N PRO A 162 -31.27 5.17 -4.62
CA PRO A 162 -32.24 4.33 -3.93
C PRO A 162 -32.01 2.85 -4.29
N ASP A 163 -32.71 1.92 -3.61
CA ASP A 163 -32.62 0.47 -3.90
C ASP A 163 -32.82 0.14 -5.39
N GLN A 164 -33.52 1.00 -6.13
CA GLN A 164 -33.67 0.96 -7.58
C GLN A 164 -33.43 2.35 -8.19
N ILE A 165 -32.77 2.39 -9.35
CA ILE A 165 -32.54 3.64 -10.09
C ILE A 165 -33.84 3.99 -10.83
N ILE A 166 -34.42 5.14 -10.49
CA ILE A 166 -35.70 5.59 -11.05
C ILE A 166 -35.44 6.50 -12.27
N CYS A 167 -36.12 6.24 -13.37
CA CYS A 167 -36.03 7.06 -14.58
C CYS A 167 -36.70 8.44 -14.39
N PRO A 168 -36.14 9.52 -14.94
CA PRO A 168 -36.76 10.85 -14.88
C PRO A 168 -38.09 10.90 -15.65
N GLU A 169 -39.05 11.67 -15.15
CA GLU A 169 -40.33 11.91 -15.84
C GLU A 169 -40.10 12.81 -17.08
N GLY A 170 -40.46 12.31 -18.27
CA GLY A 170 -40.31 13.03 -19.54
C GLY A 170 -39.22 12.47 -20.49
N GLY A 171 -39.01 11.15 -20.47
CA GLY A 171 -37.94 10.45 -21.20
C GLY A 171 -37.83 10.85 -22.68
N VAL A 172 -36.63 11.30 -23.06
CA VAL A 172 -36.22 11.40 -24.46
C VAL A 172 -35.77 10.00 -24.88
N GLU A 173 -36.44 9.40 -25.87
CA GLU A 173 -36.00 8.14 -26.49
C GLU A 173 -34.68 8.39 -27.25
N GLY A 174 -33.57 8.38 -26.52
CA GLY A 174 -32.23 8.49 -27.05
C GLY A 174 -31.59 7.11 -27.19
N ASN A 175 -30.93 6.85 -28.32
CA ASN A 175 -30.03 5.69 -28.42
C ASN A 175 -28.84 5.90 -27.48
N ILE A 176 -28.76 5.10 -26.42
CA ILE A 176 -27.64 5.15 -25.49
C ILE A 176 -26.41 4.52 -26.11
N SER A 177 -25.33 5.29 -26.14
CA SER A 177 -24.03 4.78 -26.50
C SER A 177 -23.35 4.11 -25.30
N LEU A 178 -22.59 3.05 -25.55
CA LEU A 178 -21.69 2.44 -24.55
C LEU A 178 -20.77 3.50 -23.91
N TRP A 179 -20.35 4.50 -24.69
CA TRP A 179 -19.49 5.58 -24.21
C TRP A 179 -20.15 6.49 -23.17
N SER A 180 -21.46 6.70 -23.28
CA SER A 180 -22.25 7.45 -22.30
C SER A 180 -22.23 6.75 -20.94
N ILE A 181 -22.45 5.43 -20.94
CA ILE A 181 -22.42 4.59 -19.72
C ILE A 181 -21.01 4.55 -19.13
N VAL A 182 -19.99 4.32 -19.97
CA VAL A 182 -18.57 4.35 -19.59
C VAL A 182 -18.16 5.67 -18.92
N SER A 183 -18.73 6.78 -19.38
CA SER A 183 -18.46 8.11 -18.85
C SER A 183 -19.19 8.35 -17.52
N LYS A 184 -20.42 7.83 -17.36
CA LYS A 184 -21.20 7.94 -16.13
C LYS A 184 -20.53 7.25 -14.94
N VAL A 185 -19.99 6.05 -15.11
CA VAL A 185 -19.31 5.28 -14.02
C VAL A 185 -17.82 5.59 -13.86
N ARG A 186 -17.30 6.58 -14.61
CA ARG A 186 -15.85 6.80 -14.72
C ARG A 186 -15.22 7.19 -13.40
N LEU A 187 -15.89 8.02 -12.60
CA LEU A 187 -15.33 8.55 -11.37
C LEU A 187 -15.14 7.44 -10.34
N GLU A 188 -16.19 6.67 -10.09
CA GLU A 188 -16.23 5.52 -9.17
C GLU A 188 -15.17 4.49 -9.55
N ALA A 189 -15.13 4.16 -10.84
CA ALA A 189 -14.15 3.28 -11.43
C ALA A 189 -12.70 3.76 -11.18
N CYS A 190 -12.40 5.01 -11.52
CA CYS A 190 -11.06 5.57 -11.36
C CYS A 190 -10.65 5.67 -9.88
N MET A 191 -11.58 6.08 -8.99
CA MET A 191 -11.33 6.19 -7.55
C MET A 191 -11.05 4.82 -6.93
N TRP A 192 -11.81 3.79 -7.31
CA TRP A 192 -11.51 2.42 -6.93
C TRP A 192 -10.11 2.00 -7.39
N GLY A 193 -9.80 2.19 -8.68
CA GLY A 193 -8.49 1.85 -9.23
C GLY A 193 -7.34 2.58 -8.53
N ALA A 194 -7.52 3.86 -8.19
CA ALA A 194 -6.57 4.63 -7.39
C ALA A 194 -6.41 4.07 -5.97
N GLY A 195 -7.51 3.69 -5.32
CA GLY A 195 -7.50 2.99 -4.04
C GLY A 195 -6.69 1.69 -4.09
N THR A 196 -6.90 0.89 -5.14
CA THR A 196 -6.09 -0.34 -5.30
C THR A 196 -4.60 -0.02 -5.44
N ALA A 197 -4.22 1.08 -6.12
CA ALA A 197 -2.82 1.46 -6.28
C ALA A 197 -2.18 1.91 -4.95
N ILE A 198 -2.98 2.56 -4.08
CA ILE A 198 -2.57 2.90 -2.71
C ILE A 198 -2.37 1.62 -1.87
N GLY A 199 -3.22 0.60 -2.08
CA GLY A 199 -3.09 -0.69 -1.39
C GLY A 199 -1.82 -1.48 -1.72
N GLU A 200 -1.04 -1.08 -2.73
CA GLU A 200 0.28 -1.67 -3.04
C GLU A 200 1.44 -1.01 -2.29
N LEU A 201 1.20 0.12 -1.64
CA LEU A 201 2.24 0.83 -0.92
C LEU A 201 2.80 0.02 0.26
N PRO A 202 2.00 -0.72 1.06
CA PRO A 202 2.54 -1.54 2.13
C PRO A 202 3.63 -2.52 1.68
N PRO A 203 3.40 -3.45 0.72
CA PRO A 203 4.46 -4.37 0.29
C PRO A 203 5.66 -3.67 -0.36
N TYR A 204 5.44 -2.56 -1.07
CA TYR A 204 6.53 -1.76 -1.63
C TYR A 204 7.45 -1.15 -0.56
N PHE A 205 6.86 -0.50 0.45
CA PHE A 205 7.65 0.13 1.51
C PHE A 205 8.29 -0.88 2.45
N MET A 206 7.61 -2.01 2.73
CA MET A 206 8.19 -3.12 3.49
C MET A 206 9.42 -3.68 2.79
N ALA A 207 9.31 -4.07 1.51
CA ALA A 207 10.44 -4.60 0.75
C ALA A 207 11.59 -3.59 0.61
N ARG A 208 11.27 -2.29 0.48
CA ARG A 208 12.26 -1.22 0.42
C ARG A 208 12.98 -1.01 1.76
N ALA A 209 12.24 -1.03 2.86
CA ALA A 209 12.79 -0.88 4.20
C ALA A 209 13.69 -2.07 4.56
N ALA A 210 13.27 -3.30 4.23
CA ALA A 210 14.09 -4.50 4.40
C ALA A 210 15.43 -4.38 3.64
N ARG A 211 15.39 -3.96 2.36
CA ARG A 211 16.60 -3.79 1.56
C ARG A 211 17.54 -2.72 2.09
N LEU A 212 17.01 -1.57 2.53
CA LEU A 212 17.81 -0.44 3.01
C LEU A 212 18.39 -0.66 4.40
N SER A 213 17.68 -1.39 5.25
CA SER A 213 18.13 -1.68 6.61
C SER A 213 19.24 -2.74 6.62
N GLY A 214 19.44 -3.47 5.51
CA GLY A 214 20.45 -4.52 5.40
C GLY A 214 20.31 -5.53 6.54
N ALA A 215 19.06 -5.88 6.86
CA ALA A 215 18.71 -6.54 8.11
C ALA A 215 19.56 -7.80 8.34
N ASP A 216 20.00 -7.97 9.58
CA ASP A 216 20.44 -9.27 10.08
C ASP A 216 19.36 -10.28 9.66
N PRO A 217 19.69 -11.47 9.10
CA PRO A 217 18.71 -12.53 8.73
C PRO A 217 17.93 -13.10 9.92
N ASP A 218 17.93 -12.35 11.01
CA ASP A 218 17.69 -12.64 12.39
C ASP A 218 16.77 -11.49 12.94
N ASP A 219 16.07 -10.77 12.06
CA ASP A 219 15.11 -9.74 12.41
C ASP A 219 13.70 -10.30 12.18
N GLU A 220 12.81 -10.16 13.16
CA GLU A 220 11.46 -10.77 13.14
C GLU A 220 10.64 -10.21 11.95
N ASP A 221 10.78 -8.92 11.67
CA ASP A 221 10.15 -8.24 10.52
C ASP A 221 10.69 -8.77 9.17
N TYR A 222 11.91 -9.32 9.15
CA TYR A 222 12.56 -9.88 7.96
C TYR A 222 12.14 -11.33 7.73
N GLU A 223 12.08 -12.16 8.78
CA GLU A 223 11.54 -13.53 8.72
C GLU A 223 10.07 -13.52 8.28
N GLU A 224 9.21 -12.66 8.86
CA GLU A 224 7.79 -12.54 8.45
C GLU A 224 7.66 -12.09 6.99
N PHE A 225 8.54 -11.20 6.53
CA PHE A 225 8.59 -10.78 5.14
C PHE A 225 9.07 -11.91 4.21
N GLU A 226 10.07 -12.70 4.60
CA GLU A 226 10.50 -13.88 3.85
C GLU A 226 9.42 -14.96 3.81
N GLU A 227 8.71 -15.22 4.91
CA GLU A 227 7.57 -16.14 4.93
C GLU A 227 6.43 -15.66 4.02
N MET A 228 6.09 -14.37 4.02
CA MET A 228 5.12 -13.81 3.06
C MET A 228 5.61 -13.94 1.61
N LEU A 229 6.92 -13.74 1.38
CA LEU A 229 7.56 -13.89 0.08
C LEU A 229 7.53 -15.37 -0.37
N GLU A 230 7.80 -16.29 0.55
CA GLU A 230 7.76 -17.72 0.34
C GLU A 230 6.34 -18.19 0.10
N GLN A 231 5.34 -17.72 0.84
CA GLN A 231 3.94 -18.09 0.64
C GLN A 231 3.41 -17.59 -0.71
N ALA A 232 3.84 -16.40 -1.14
CA ALA A 232 3.60 -15.91 -2.51
C ALA A 232 4.36 -16.74 -3.58
N GLN A 233 5.52 -17.33 -3.25
CA GLN A 233 6.31 -18.18 -4.14
C GLN A 233 5.85 -19.64 -4.17
N THR A 234 5.35 -20.18 -3.06
CA THR A 234 5.00 -21.60 -2.85
C THR A 234 3.79 -22.00 -3.70
N ALA A 235 3.03 -21.01 -4.20
CA ALA A 235 1.98 -21.23 -5.17
C ALA A 235 2.46 -21.66 -6.58
N GLN A 236 3.76 -21.59 -6.95
CA GLN A 236 4.14 -21.67 -8.38
C GLN A 236 5.55 -22.14 -8.79
N ASP A 237 5.58 -23.16 -9.67
CA ASP A 237 6.66 -23.42 -10.64
C ASP A 237 6.63 -22.48 -11.87
N PHE A 238 5.48 -21.89 -12.19
CA PHE A 238 5.30 -21.03 -13.39
C PHE A 238 5.72 -19.56 -13.15
N VAL A 239 5.70 -19.10 -11.91
CA VAL A 239 6.06 -17.70 -11.57
C VAL A 239 7.54 -17.48 -11.46
N THR A 240 8.38 -18.50 -11.30
CA THR A 240 9.84 -18.31 -11.30
C THR A 240 10.33 -17.76 -12.65
N ARG A 241 9.76 -18.23 -13.77
CA ARG A 241 10.01 -17.65 -15.11
C ARG A 241 9.41 -16.24 -15.25
N ALA A 242 8.23 -16.00 -14.67
CA ALA A 242 7.60 -14.69 -14.71
C ALA A 242 8.31 -13.67 -13.80
N LYS A 243 8.89 -14.07 -12.67
CA LYS A 243 9.72 -13.27 -11.75
C LYS A 243 10.98 -12.82 -12.46
N LEU A 244 11.67 -13.72 -13.16
CA LEU A 244 12.81 -13.37 -14.03
C LEU A 244 12.39 -12.45 -15.19
N GLY A 245 11.21 -12.64 -15.76
CA GLY A 245 10.64 -11.78 -16.80
C GLY A 245 10.32 -10.38 -16.32
N VAL A 246 9.62 -10.25 -15.19
CA VAL A 246 9.26 -8.99 -14.52
C VAL A 246 10.53 -8.28 -14.06
N GLN A 247 11.48 -9.00 -13.47
CA GLN A 247 12.77 -8.45 -13.07
C GLN A 247 13.52 -7.86 -14.26
N ASN A 248 13.66 -8.63 -15.35
CA ASN A 248 14.31 -8.14 -16.57
C ASN A 248 13.56 -6.97 -17.19
N MET A 249 12.23 -6.95 -17.16
CA MET A 249 11.40 -5.90 -17.73
C MET A 249 11.42 -4.61 -16.90
N VAL A 250 11.37 -4.70 -15.58
CA VAL A 250 11.50 -3.55 -14.67
C VAL A 250 12.91 -2.98 -14.75
N GLN A 251 13.94 -3.82 -14.84
CA GLN A 251 15.33 -3.35 -14.99
C GLN A 251 15.63 -2.75 -16.38
N LYS A 252 15.10 -3.32 -17.48
CA LYS A 252 15.33 -2.78 -18.83
C LYS A 252 14.44 -1.60 -19.21
N VAL A 253 13.18 -1.63 -18.80
CA VAL A 253 12.14 -0.72 -19.32
C VAL A 253 11.69 0.30 -18.26
N GLY A 254 12.03 0.08 -16.99
CA GLY A 254 11.74 1.01 -15.90
C GLY A 254 10.23 1.27 -15.76
N PHE A 255 9.82 2.52 -15.91
CA PHE A 255 8.43 2.97 -15.74
C PHE A 255 7.41 2.16 -16.56
N PHE A 256 7.67 1.93 -17.85
CA PHE A 256 6.72 1.20 -18.71
C PHE A 256 6.65 -0.29 -18.40
N GLY A 257 7.73 -0.88 -17.87
CA GLY A 257 7.71 -2.25 -17.37
C GLY A 257 6.80 -2.38 -16.15
N ILE A 258 6.89 -1.45 -15.21
CA ILE A 258 6.02 -1.39 -14.03
C ILE A 258 4.57 -1.17 -14.44
N LEU A 259 4.32 -0.28 -15.41
CA LEU A 259 2.98 -0.01 -15.94
C LEU A 259 2.34 -1.27 -16.56
N ALA A 260 3.11 -2.03 -17.34
CA ALA A 260 2.63 -3.28 -17.94
C ALA A 260 2.30 -4.33 -16.87
N CYS A 261 3.17 -4.49 -15.85
CA CYS A 261 2.91 -5.39 -14.72
C CYS A 261 1.66 -4.99 -13.93
N ALA A 262 1.48 -3.70 -13.66
CA ALA A 262 0.32 -3.19 -12.93
C ALA A 262 -1.00 -3.33 -13.70
N SER A 263 -0.94 -3.46 -15.03
CA SER A 263 -2.10 -3.60 -15.91
C SER A 263 -2.62 -5.04 -16.01
N ILE A 264 -1.87 -6.05 -15.53
CA ILE A 264 -2.20 -7.48 -15.62
C ILE A 264 -2.87 -7.97 -14.31
N PRO A 265 -3.89 -8.85 -14.36
CA PRO A 265 -4.59 -9.31 -13.16
C PRO A 265 -3.73 -10.17 -12.21
N ASN A 266 -3.77 -9.78 -10.93
CA ASN A 266 -3.77 -10.43 -9.60
C ASN A 266 -2.76 -11.48 -9.05
N PRO A 267 -1.88 -12.19 -9.78
CA PRO A 267 -0.70 -12.79 -9.10
C PRO A 267 0.60 -11.99 -9.29
N LEU A 268 0.75 -11.36 -10.46
CA LEU A 268 1.93 -10.56 -10.82
C LEU A 268 1.98 -9.20 -10.13
N PHE A 269 0.85 -8.83 -9.56
CA PHE A 269 0.50 -7.53 -9.04
C PHE A 269 1.20 -7.23 -7.70
N ASP A 270 1.02 -8.09 -6.71
CA ASP A 270 1.68 -7.97 -5.40
C ASP A 270 3.20 -8.18 -5.53
N LEU A 271 3.61 -9.05 -6.47
CA LEU A 271 5.01 -9.29 -6.79
C LEU A 271 5.71 -8.05 -7.33
N ALA A 272 5.02 -7.21 -8.11
CA ALA A 272 5.59 -5.97 -8.63
C ALA A 272 5.92 -4.97 -7.51
N GLY A 273 5.04 -4.82 -6.52
CA GLY A 273 5.28 -3.97 -5.35
C GLY A 273 6.51 -4.41 -4.56
N ILE A 274 6.58 -5.69 -4.21
CA ILE A 274 7.71 -6.29 -3.50
C ILE A 274 9.02 -6.15 -4.30
N THR A 275 8.98 -6.51 -5.58
CA THR A 275 10.15 -6.44 -6.47
C THR A 275 10.66 -5.01 -6.61
N CYS A 276 9.76 -4.04 -6.84
CA CYS A 276 10.14 -2.63 -6.97
C CYS A 276 10.70 -2.05 -5.67
N GLY A 277 10.14 -2.45 -4.53
CA GLY A 277 10.66 -2.08 -3.21
C GLY A 277 12.06 -2.64 -2.98
N HIS A 278 12.26 -3.93 -3.20
CA HIS A 278 13.55 -4.62 -3.05
C HIS A 278 14.64 -4.05 -3.97
N PHE A 279 14.30 -3.64 -5.20
CA PHE A 279 15.24 -2.99 -6.13
C PHE A 279 15.37 -1.48 -5.93
N LEU A 280 14.77 -0.90 -4.87
CA LEU A 280 14.86 0.51 -4.51
C LEU A 280 14.37 1.48 -5.61
N VAL A 281 13.45 1.04 -6.47
CA VAL A 281 12.86 1.87 -7.53
C VAL A 281 12.28 3.15 -6.89
N PRO A 282 12.46 4.36 -7.46
CA PRO A 282 11.91 5.59 -6.89
C PRO A 282 10.39 5.52 -6.71
N PHE A 283 9.89 6.06 -5.60
CA PHE A 283 8.45 6.01 -5.24
C PHE A 283 7.56 6.52 -6.38
N TRP A 284 7.86 7.69 -6.95
CA TRP A 284 7.03 8.28 -8.00
C TRP A 284 7.01 7.48 -9.30
N THR A 285 8.09 6.78 -9.61
CA THR A 285 8.15 5.88 -10.77
C THR A 285 7.25 4.68 -10.57
N PHE A 286 7.30 4.09 -9.38
CA PHE A 286 6.45 2.96 -9.00
C PHE A 286 4.98 3.38 -8.91
N PHE A 287 4.67 4.33 -8.04
CA PHE A 287 3.30 4.78 -7.75
C PHE A 287 2.62 5.41 -8.98
N GLY A 288 3.35 6.18 -9.79
CA GLY A 288 2.81 6.74 -11.02
C GLY A 288 2.45 5.66 -12.04
N ALA A 289 3.32 4.66 -12.20
CA ALA A 289 3.06 3.55 -13.11
C ALA A 289 1.90 2.67 -12.63
N THR A 290 1.82 2.37 -11.33
CA THR A 290 0.72 1.59 -10.76
C THR A 290 -0.61 2.35 -10.82
N LEU A 291 -0.62 3.64 -10.52
CA LEU A 291 -1.81 4.48 -10.60
C LEU A 291 -2.37 4.52 -12.03
N ILE A 292 -1.53 4.74 -13.04
CA ILE A 292 -1.97 4.73 -14.46
C ILE A 292 -2.42 3.33 -14.87
N GLY A 293 -1.64 2.30 -14.56
CA GLY A 293 -1.97 0.92 -14.93
C GLY A 293 -3.31 0.48 -14.36
N LYS A 294 -3.69 0.98 -13.17
CA LYS A 294 -4.83 0.46 -12.43
C LYS A 294 -6.05 1.36 -12.49
N ALA A 295 -5.89 2.66 -12.26
CA ALA A 295 -6.99 3.62 -12.35
C ALA A 295 -7.41 3.89 -13.80
N ILE A 296 -6.51 3.70 -14.77
CA ILE A 296 -6.79 3.96 -16.18
C ILE A 296 -6.90 2.63 -16.93
N VAL A 297 -5.82 1.88 -17.12
CA VAL A 297 -5.81 0.75 -18.07
C VAL A 297 -6.69 -0.42 -17.59
N LYS A 298 -6.34 -1.03 -16.45
CA LYS A 298 -7.05 -2.20 -15.88
C LYS A 298 -8.52 -1.88 -15.64
N MET A 299 -8.79 -0.73 -15.04
CA MET A 299 -10.17 -0.31 -14.75
C MET A 299 -10.99 -0.12 -16.02
N HIS A 300 -10.40 0.43 -17.10
CA HIS A 300 -11.13 0.59 -18.35
C HIS A 300 -11.45 -0.73 -19.02
N ILE A 301 -10.54 -1.71 -18.94
CA ILE A 301 -10.81 -3.06 -19.44
C ILE A 301 -11.93 -3.73 -18.61
N GLN A 302 -11.84 -3.68 -17.28
CA GLN A 302 -12.83 -4.28 -16.39
C GLN A 302 -14.22 -3.67 -16.54
N LYS A 303 -14.34 -2.33 -16.60
CA LYS A 303 -15.64 -1.68 -16.80
C LYS A 303 -16.25 -2.00 -18.16
N LEU A 304 -15.45 -1.98 -19.23
CA LEU A 304 -15.94 -2.26 -20.58
C LEU A 304 -16.46 -3.70 -20.68
N PHE A 305 -15.74 -4.64 -20.08
CA PHE A 305 -16.19 -6.03 -20.00
C PHE A 305 -17.57 -6.15 -19.32
N VAL A 306 -17.74 -5.54 -18.15
CA VAL A 306 -19.05 -5.54 -17.45
C VAL A 306 -20.13 -4.87 -18.30
N ILE A 307 -19.90 -3.66 -18.80
CA ILE A 307 -20.90 -2.91 -19.58
C ILE A 307 -21.33 -3.71 -20.83
N ILE A 308 -20.38 -4.29 -21.59
CA ILE A 308 -20.68 -5.10 -22.79
C ILE A 308 -21.46 -6.38 -22.42
N THR A 309 -21.16 -6.97 -21.26
CA THR A 309 -21.82 -8.20 -20.82
C THR A 309 -23.29 -7.92 -20.50
N PHE A 310 -23.57 -6.82 -19.80
CA PHE A 310 -24.94 -6.43 -19.46
C PHE A 310 -25.69 -5.74 -20.60
N SER A 311 -25.01 -5.06 -21.54
CA SER A 311 -25.66 -4.48 -22.72
C SER A 311 -26.29 -5.54 -23.62
N LYS A 312 -25.66 -6.72 -23.74
CA LYS A 312 -26.18 -7.84 -24.54
C LYS A 312 -27.39 -8.51 -23.92
N HIS A 313 -27.62 -8.35 -22.62
CA HIS A 313 -28.77 -8.91 -21.93
C HIS A 313 -30.02 -8.02 -22.06
N SER A 314 -29.82 -6.73 -22.36
CA SER A 314 -30.88 -5.72 -22.52
C SER A 314 -31.24 -5.42 -23.99
N SER A 315 -30.61 -6.09 -24.96
CA SER A 315 -30.96 -6.03 -26.40
C SER A 315 -31.70 -7.30 -26.83
#